data_AF-A0A382J161-F1
#
_entry.id   AF-A0A382J161-F1
#
_cell.length_a   1.000
_cell.length_b   1.000
_cell.length_c   1.000
_cell.angle_alpha   90.00
_cell.angle_beta   90.00
_cell.angle_gamma   90.00
#
_symmetry.space_group_name_H-M   'P 1'
#
loop_
_entity.id
_entity.type
_entity.pdbx_description
1 polymer ?
#
loop_
_entity_poly.entity_id
_entity_poly.type
_entity_poly.pdbx_seq_one_letter_code
_entity_poly.pdbx_strand_id
1 'polypeptide(L)'
;MRNGVLVFLLLAIFAVILAACGGSESEDTAAAKPAAAKPASASLTLEEAAAQRAGGPGSFYIGDLSQLVGPAPAPTLGDEDDMVNLAGLERERYLFDSPYYAALVKKANFTNPTKLVYDGDPIEIQFTCINRTVAPCKLVDAVITENIKERTQGKLTLEITSFPELGLAGPDTLALVRDGTIAFTEITSGYVAGDLPQLEITFLYGLFPDHEVEFKVNAAVQGDLDKLIQDDTAGGQVISRMWISGGDNFFFCRDKIETAADFKGKKVRSHGAALSDWIEAFGANAQFVAFAEVYTALERGILDCGVTVAFAAHGQRWYEVTDYM
;
A
#
# COMPACT_ATOMS: atom_id res chain seq x y z
N MET A 1 55.52 33.26 19.52
CA MET A 1 56.69 32.45 19.11
C MET A 1 56.23 31.49 18.02
N ARG A 2 56.72 31.72 16.79
CA ARG A 2 57.04 30.82 15.64
C ARG A 2 56.18 29.55 15.42
N ASN A 3 55.77 29.12 14.22
CA ASN A 3 55.90 29.51 12.78
C ASN A 3 54.83 28.62 12.05
N GLY A 4 54.06 29.06 11.04
CA GLY A 4 54.45 29.42 9.67
C GLY A 4 54.45 28.17 8.78
N VAL A 5 53.59 28.06 7.75
CA VAL A 5 53.90 28.21 6.29
C VAL A 5 52.80 27.39 5.55
N LEU A 6 52.13 27.74 4.43
CA LEU A 6 52.46 28.51 3.23
C LEU A 6 51.15 29.00 2.55
N VAL A 7 51.13 30.27 2.14
CA VAL A 7 50.22 30.85 1.13
C VAL A 7 51.09 31.11 -0.11
N PHE A 8 50.60 30.83 -1.32
CA PHE A 8 51.10 31.50 -2.53
C PHE A 8 49.97 31.79 -3.52
N LEU A 9 49.82 33.09 -3.77
CA LEU A 9 49.09 33.75 -4.84
C LEU A 9 50.11 34.12 -5.93
N LEU A 10 49.73 34.09 -7.22
CA LEU A 10 50.19 34.99 -8.32
C LEU A 10 49.54 34.47 -9.64
N LEU A 11 48.52 35.12 -10.23
CA LEU A 11 48.47 36.33 -11.07
C LEU A 11 49.14 36.25 -12.46
N ALA A 12 48.42 36.81 -13.44
CA ALA A 12 48.85 37.33 -14.76
C ALA A 12 49.03 36.28 -15.91
N ILE A 13 48.68 36.50 -17.20
CA ILE A 13 48.38 37.71 -18.01
C ILE A 13 47.77 37.28 -19.38
N PHE A 14 46.90 38.13 -19.94
CA PHE A 14 46.50 38.41 -21.35
C PHE A 14 46.80 37.42 -22.51
N ALA A 15 45.80 37.23 -23.38
CA ALA A 15 45.83 37.76 -24.76
C ALA A 15 44.43 37.74 -25.43
N VAL A 16 43.90 38.93 -25.69
CA VAL A 16 42.85 39.21 -26.69
C VAL A 16 43.55 39.46 -28.02
N ILE A 17 43.13 38.80 -29.10
CA ILE A 17 43.32 39.31 -30.47
C ILE A 17 41.99 39.18 -31.23
N LEU A 18 41.50 40.34 -31.65
CA LEU A 18 40.38 40.63 -32.53
C LEU A 18 40.83 40.62 -34.01
N ALA A 19 39.83 40.61 -34.90
CA ALA A 19 39.83 40.99 -36.33
C ALA A 19 39.99 39.83 -37.34
N ALA A 20 39.29 39.77 -38.48
CA ALA A 20 38.16 40.52 -39.03
C ALA A 20 37.74 39.87 -40.38
N CYS A 21 36.55 40.25 -40.87
CA CYS A 21 36.11 40.30 -42.27
C CYS A 21 35.83 38.99 -43.05
N GLY A 22 34.54 38.68 -43.24
CA GLY A 22 33.79 39.02 -44.46
C GLY A 22 34.12 38.33 -45.79
N GLY A 23 33.10 37.67 -46.36
CA GLY A 23 33.00 37.19 -47.76
C GLY A 23 32.97 35.66 -47.84
N SER A 24 32.11 34.97 -48.59
CA SER A 24 31.06 35.30 -49.57
C SER A 24 30.23 34.02 -49.77
N GLU A 25 29.00 34.15 -50.26
CA GLU A 25 28.09 33.04 -50.59
C GLU A 25 28.73 32.00 -51.53
N SER A 26 28.55 30.72 -51.20
CA SER A 26 28.47 29.65 -52.20
C SER A 26 27.36 28.70 -51.77
N GLU A 27 26.31 28.62 -52.60
CA GLU A 27 25.24 27.66 -52.53
C GLU A 27 25.79 26.23 -52.53
N ASP A 28 25.50 25.47 -51.48
CA ASP A 28 25.61 24.02 -51.50
C ASP A 28 24.22 23.44 -51.26
N THR A 29 23.57 23.08 -52.36
CA THR A 29 22.29 22.39 -52.40
C THR A 29 22.47 20.95 -51.91
N ALA A 30 22.48 20.75 -50.59
CA ALA A 30 22.28 19.43 -50.00
C ALA A 30 20.81 19.30 -49.61
N ALA A 31 20.06 18.53 -50.42
CA ALA A 31 18.70 18.14 -50.12
C ALA A 31 18.63 17.53 -48.70
N ALA A 32 17.91 18.20 -47.79
CA ALA A 32 17.61 17.66 -46.48
C ALA A 32 16.82 16.35 -46.69
N LYS A 33 17.42 15.22 -46.27
CA LYS A 33 16.68 13.96 -46.12
C LYS A 33 15.41 14.25 -45.29
N PRO A 34 14.24 13.75 -45.70
CA PRO A 34 13.07 13.84 -44.84
C PRO A 34 13.45 13.23 -43.50
N ALA A 35 13.32 14.01 -42.42
CA ALA A 35 13.40 13.47 -41.08
C ALA A 35 12.40 12.31 -41.06
N ALA A 36 12.89 11.09 -40.83
CA ALA A 36 12.03 9.93 -40.67
C ALA A 36 11.00 10.31 -39.61
N ALA A 37 9.73 10.34 -40.00
CA ALA A 37 8.65 10.55 -39.06
C ALA A 37 8.88 9.54 -37.93
N LYS A 38 9.02 10.03 -36.69
CA LYS A 38 8.88 9.16 -35.51
C LYS A 38 7.60 8.35 -35.78
N PRO A 39 7.64 7.01 -35.74
CA PRO A 39 6.41 6.26 -35.85
C PRO A 39 5.50 6.81 -34.76
N ALA A 40 4.35 7.33 -35.15
CA ALA A 40 3.33 7.72 -34.20
C ALA A 40 3.02 6.44 -33.43
N SER A 41 3.49 6.34 -32.18
CA SER A 41 2.94 5.33 -31.28
C SER A 41 1.46 5.67 -31.24
N ALA A 42 0.60 4.83 -31.81
CA ALA A 42 -0.83 5.01 -31.68
C ALA A 42 -1.09 5.15 -30.17
N SER A 43 -1.49 6.34 -29.73
CA SER A 43 -1.75 6.60 -28.33
C SER A 43 -2.99 5.80 -27.99
N LEU A 44 -2.78 4.69 -27.28
CA LEU A 44 -3.86 3.84 -26.79
C LEU A 44 -4.80 4.71 -25.96
N THR A 45 -6.10 4.64 -26.19
CA THR A 45 -7.08 5.26 -25.29
C THR A 45 -7.08 4.54 -23.94
N LEU A 46 -7.65 5.17 -22.89
CA LEU A 46 -7.73 4.51 -21.58
C LEU A 46 -8.67 3.30 -21.62
N GLU A 47 -9.74 3.41 -22.40
CA GLU A 47 -10.71 2.34 -22.63
C GLU A 47 -10.05 1.13 -23.31
N GLU A 48 -9.24 1.35 -24.35
CA GLU A 48 -8.49 0.27 -24.99
C GLU A 48 -7.43 -0.31 -24.06
N ALA A 49 -6.76 0.53 -23.25
CA ALA A 49 -5.78 0.09 -22.26
C ALA A 49 -6.39 -0.77 -21.15
N ALA A 50 -7.60 -0.44 -20.71
CA ALA A 50 -8.36 -1.22 -19.72
C ALA A 50 -8.84 -2.54 -20.34
N ALA A 51 -9.41 -2.49 -21.55
CA ALA A 51 -9.87 -3.69 -22.26
C ALA A 51 -8.73 -4.72 -22.49
N GLN A 52 -7.51 -4.26 -22.79
CA GLN A 52 -6.35 -5.14 -22.94
C GLN A 52 -5.92 -5.86 -21.66
N ARG A 53 -6.30 -5.35 -20.48
CA ARG A 53 -5.93 -5.88 -19.16
C ARG A 53 -7.11 -6.49 -18.41
N ALA A 54 -8.28 -6.55 -19.02
CA ALA A 54 -9.51 -6.91 -18.36
C ALA A 54 -9.44 -8.32 -17.73
N GLY A 55 -9.95 -8.45 -16.51
CA GLY A 55 -10.08 -9.73 -15.79
C GLY A 55 -8.76 -10.37 -15.33
N GLY A 56 -7.62 -9.67 -15.45
CA GLY A 56 -6.32 -10.16 -15.04
C GLY A 56 -5.54 -9.22 -14.11
N PRO A 57 -4.33 -9.61 -13.68
CA PRO A 57 -3.43 -8.73 -12.93
C PRO A 57 -3.18 -7.41 -13.65
N GLY A 58 -3.31 -6.29 -12.92
CA GLY A 58 -3.18 -4.95 -13.50
C GLY A 58 -4.41 -4.48 -14.29
N SER A 59 -5.53 -5.20 -14.23
CA SER A 59 -6.85 -4.69 -14.63
C SER A 59 -7.17 -3.39 -13.88
N PHE A 60 -7.85 -2.48 -14.56
CA PHE A 60 -8.27 -1.22 -13.99
C PHE A 60 -9.59 -0.79 -14.62
N TYR A 61 -10.42 -0.12 -13.82
CA TYR A 61 -11.73 0.40 -14.20
C TYR A 61 -11.62 1.68 -15.04
N ILE A 62 -12.30 1.70 -16.20
CA ILE A 62 -12.63 2.89 -17.00
C ILE A 62 -14.10 2.81 -17.43
N GLY A 63 -15.01 3.26 -16.56
CA GLY A 63 -16.44 3.37 -16.88
C GLY A 63 -17.21 2.04 -16.93
N ASP A 64 -16.52 0.91 -17.10
CA ASP A 64 -17.09 -0.44 -17.20
C ASP A 64 -16.48 -1.40 -16.16
N LEU A 65 -17.27 -1.78 -15.14
CA LEU A 65 -16.81 -2.66 -14.06
C LEU A 65 -16.56 -4.10 -14.53
N SER A 66 -17.13 -4.51 -15.68
CA SER A 66 -16.86 -5.85 -16.22
C SER A 66 -15.40 -6.06 -16.58
N GLN A 67 -14.62 -4.97 -16.76
CA GLN A 67 -13.18 -5.00 -16.95
C GLN A 67 -12.41 -5.58 -15.74
N LEU A 68 -13.00 -5.57 -14.55
CA LEU A 68 -12.39 -6.11 -13.34
C LEU A 68 -12.89 -7.53 -13.01
N VAL A 69 -13.93 -8.01 -13.69
CA VAL A 69 -14.51 -9.34 -13.44
C VAL A 69 -13.59 -10.42 -13.99
N GLY A 70 -13.29 -11.42 -13.17
CA GLY A 70 -12.41 -12.51 -13.54
C GLY A 70 -11.95 -13.33 -12.34
N PRO A 71 -11.04 -14.30 -12.56
CA PRO A 71 -10.42 -15.04 -11.47
C PRO A 71 -9.72 -14.08 -10.49
N ALA A 72 -9.85 -14.36 -9.19
CA ALA A 72 -9.09 -13.65 -8.18
C ALA A 72 -7.57 -13.89 -8.39
N PRO A 73 -6.71 -12.91 -8.04
CA PRO A 73 -5.28 -13.02 -8.29
C PRO A 73 -4.58 -14.12 -7.48
N ALA A 74 -5.20 -14.60 -6.39
CA ALA A 74 -4.76 -15.76 -5.63
C ALA A 74 -5.95 -16.39 -4.88
N PRO A 75 -5.80 -17.64 -4.37
CA PRO A 75 -6.85 -18.29 -3.59
C PRO A 75 -7.26 -17.45 -2.38
N THR A 76 -8.54 -17.52 -2.02
CA THR A 76 -9.22 -16.80 -0.92
C THR A 76 -9.26 -15.27 -1.06
N LEU A 77 -8.95 -14.74 -2.25
CA LEU A 77 -9.06 -13.30 -2.54
C LEU A 77 -10.31 -12.94 -3.36
N GLY A 78 -11.09 -13.94 -3.79
CA GLY A 78 -12.36 -13.76 -4.47
C GLY A 78 -13.55 -14.10 -3.58
N ASP A 79 -14.69 -14.36 -4.21
CA ASP A 79 -15.83 -15.01 -3.58
C ASP A 79 -15.59 -16.50 -3.30
N GLU A 80 -16.65 -17.26 -3.01
CA GLU A 80 -16.58 -18.69 -2.70
C GLU A 80 -15.97 -19.55 -3.82
N ASP A 81 -16.01 -19.06 -5.06
CA ASP A 81 -15.44 -19.70 -6.24
C ASP A 81 -14.08 -19.08 -6.64
N ASP A 82 -13.50 -18.25 -5.77
CA ASP A 82 -12.28 -17.47 -6.02
C ASP A 82 -12.41 -16.55 -7.24
N MET A 83 -13.58 -15.92 -7.41
CA MET A 83 -13.85 -14.96 -8.47
C MET A 83 -14.00 -13.53 -7.95
N VAL A 84 -13.53 -12.56 -8.73
CA VAL A 84 -13.96 -11.16 -8.62
C VAL A 84 -15.27 -11.03 -9.40
N ASN A 85 -16.39 -10.92 -8.70
CA ASN A 85 -17.71 -10.83 -9.31
C ASN A 85 -18.23 -9.40 -9.43
N LEU A 86 -19.14 -9.19 -10.40
CA LEU A 86 -19.70 -7.87 -10.70
C LEU A 86 -20.52 -7.30 -9.53
N ALA A 87 -21.25 -8.12 -8.80
CA ALA A 87 -22.10 -7.65 -7.69
C ALA A 87 -21.27 -7.04 -6.55
N GLY A 88 -20.13 -7.65 -6.22
CA GLY A 88 -19.17 -7.09 -5.29
C GLY A 88 -18.59 -5.77 -5.77
N LEU A 89 -18.18 -5.71 -7.04
CA LEU A 89 -17.67 -4.47 -7.66
C LEU A 89 -18.71 -3.34 -7.69
N GLU A 90 -19.97 -3.66 -7.95
CA GLU A 90 -21.08 -2.70 -7.95
C GLU A 90 -21.38 -2.16 -6.56
N ARG A 91 -21.36 -3.02 -5.52
CA ARG A 91 -21.51 -2.60 -4.12
C ARG A 91 -20.43 -1.60 -3.72
N GLU A 92 -19.21 -1.79 -4.23
CA GLU A 92 -18.01 -1.04 -3.85
C GLU A 92 -17.65 0.03 -4.88
N ARG A 93 -18.58 0.35 -5.78
CA ARG A 93 -18.36 1.24 -6.92
C ARG A 93 -17.82 2.62 -6.53
N TYR A 94 -18.16 3.08 -5.33
CA TYR A 94 -17.67 4.34 -4.78
C TYR A 94 -16.14 4.42 -4.70
N LEU A 95 -15.42 3.30 -4.59
CA LEU A 95 -13.96 3.26 -4.65
C LEU A 95 -13.46 3.68 -6.03
N PHE A 96 -14.06 3.14 -7.08
CA PHE A 96 -13.65 3.31 -8.48
C PHE A 96 -14.14 4.63 -9.08
N ASP A 97 -15.31 5.11 -8.67
CA ASP A 97 -15.87 6.41 -9.10
C ASP A 97 -15.28 7.60 -8.31
N SER A 98 -14.28 7.34 -7.45
CA SER A 98 -13.71 8.36 -6.58
C SER A 98 -12.68 9.27 -7.27
N PRO A 99 -12.52 10.52 -6.80
CA PRO A 99 -11.41 11.38 -7.21
C PRO A 99 -10.03 10.78 -6.91
N TYR A 100 -9.93 9.98 -5.84
CA TYR A 100 -8.71 9.27 -5.48
C TYR A 100 -8.30 8.27 -6.57
N TYR A 101 -9.22 7.39 -6.97
CA TYR A 101 -8.96 6.41 -8.01
C TYR A 101 -8.68 7.07 -9.36
N ALA A 102 -9.44 8.11 -9.72
CA ALA A 102 -9.19 8.89 -10.93
C ALA A 102 -7.76 9.50 -10.94
N ALA A 103 -7.27 9.97 -9.80
CA ALA A 103 -5.91 10.48 -9.67
C ALA A 103 -4.85 9.37 -9.85
N LEU A 104 -5.11 8.15 -9.38
CA LEU A 104 -4.23 6.99 -9.60
C LEU A 104 -4.13 6.63 -11.09
N VAL A 105 -5.27 6.53 -11.78
CA VAL A 105 -5.30 6.25 -13.23
C VAL A 105 -4.53 7.31 -14.00
N LYS A 106 -4.72 8.60 -13.65
CA LYS A 106 -3.98 9.70 -14.27
C LYS A 106 -2.47 9.61 -14.02
N LYS A 107 -2.06 9.23 -12.80
CA LYS A 107 -0.65 9.06 -12.43
C LYS A 107 0.01 7.87 -13.13
N ALA A 108 -0.73 6.79 -13.36
CA ALA A 108 -0.21 5.55 -13.93
C ALA A 108 0.16 5.65 -15.42
N ASN A 109 -0.37 6.63 -16.16
CA ASN A 109 -0.06 6.90 -17.57
C ASN A 109 -0.18 5.64 -18.47
N PHE A 110 -1.29 4.90 -18.32
CA PHE A 110 -1.54 3.63 -19.02
C PHE A 110 -1.58 3.73 -20.56
N THR A 111 -1.83 4.92 -21.10
CA THR A 111 -1.93 5.21 -22.54
C THR A 111 -0.57 5.38 -23.22
N ASN A 112 0.48 5.61 -22.44
CA ASN A 112 1.85 5.74 -22.93
C ASN A 112 2.83 5.31 -21.81
N PRO A 113 2.81 4.01 -21.44
CA PRO A 113 3.61 3.55 -20.32
C PRO A 113 5.08 3.80 -20.62
N THR A 114 5.78 4.46 -19.70
CA THR A 114 7.23 4.57 -19.79
C THR A 114 7.79 3.16 -19.85
N LYS A 115 8.58 2.86 -20.89
CA LYS A 115 9.27 1.58 -20.98
C LYS A 115 10.25 1.51 -19.80
N LEU A 116 9.88 0.73 -18.79
CA LEU A 116 10.73 0.48 -17.64
C LEU A 116 11.79 -0.52 -18.09
N VAL A 117 13.00 -0.02 -18.23
CA VAL A 117 14.19 -0.84 -18.45
C VAL A 117 15.12 -0.48 -17.31
N TYR A 118 15.36 -1.42 -16.42
CA TYR A 118 16.34 -1.28 -15.37
C TYR A 118 17.61 -2.01 -15.81
N ASP A 119 18.68 -1.25 -16.02
CA ASP A 119 19.99 -1.73 -16.48
C ASP A 119 21.04 -1.83 -15.36
N GLY A 120 20.65 -1.54 -14.11
CA GLY A 120 21.48 -1.70 -12.93
C GLY A 120 21.60 -3.14 -12.44
N ASP A 121 22.30 -3.30 -11.32
CA ASP A 121 22.47 -4.58 -10.63
C ASP A 121 21.14 -5.05 -10.02
N PRO A 122 20.84 -6.36 -10.01
CA PRO A 122 19.63 -6.87 -9.38
C PRO A 122 19.47 -6.38 -7.93
N ILE A 123 18.27 -5.91 -7.60
CA ILE A 123 17.88 -5.47 -6.28
C ILE A 123 16.81 -6.42 -5.77
N GLU A 124 17.01 -6.93 -4.57
CA GLU A 124 15.99 -7.64 -3.82
C GLU A 124 15.59 -6.79 -2.62
N ILE A 125 14.29 -6.56 -2.45
CA ILE A 125 13.75 -5.83 -1.31
C ILE A 125 12.89 -6.80 -0.50
N GLN A 126 13.22 -6.98 0.77
CA GLN A 126 12.33 -7.71 1.68
C GLN A 126 11.09 -6.87 1.97
N PHE A 127 9.91 -7.42 1.67
CA PHE A 127 8.63 -6.91 2.13
C PHE A 127 8.13 -7.77 3.28
N THR A 128 7.87 -7.15 4.43
CA THR A 128 7.37 -7.86 5.61
C THR A 128 5.89 -7.54 5.86
N CYS A 129 5.02 -8.54 5.77
CA CYS A 129 3.58 -8.42 6.02
C CYS A 129 3.19 -8.89 7.43
N ILE A 130 1.95 -8.60 7.85
CA ILE A 130 1.45 -9.03 9.17
C ILE A 130 1.46 -10.55 9.30
N ASN A 131 0.91 -11.25 8.30
CA ASN A 131 0.81 -12.70 8.26
C ASN A 131 0.56 -13.16 6.81
N ARG A 132 1.17 -14.26 6.36
CA ARG A 132 0.96 -14.80 5.01
C ARG A 132 -0.47 -15.27 4.75
N THR A 133 -1.25 -15.55 5.79
CA THR A 133 -2.63 -16.05 5.63
C THR A 133 -3.64 -14.95 5.29
N VAL A 134 -3.31 -13.69 5.54
CA VAL A 134 -4.26 -12.58 5.35
C VAL A 134 -4.25 -12.01 3.94
N ALA A 135 -5.40 -11.49 3.51
CA ALA A 135 -5.60 -10.96 2.16
C ALA A 135 -4.59 -9.88 1.75
N PRO A 136 -4.24 -8.87 2.60
CA PRO A 136 -3.12 -7.96 2.38
C PRO A 136 -1.84 -8.59 1.84
N CYS A 137 -1.30 -9.59 2.54
CA CYS A 137 -0.03 -10.21 2.19
C CYS A 137 -0.14 -10.96 0.85
N LYS A 138 -1.24 -11.70 0.65
CA LYS A 138 -1.52 -12.42 -0.59
C LYS A 138 -1.67 -11.48 -1.78
N LEU A 139 -2.28 -10.30 -1.61
CA LEU A 139 -2.42 -9.29 -2.66
C LEU A 139 -1.07 -8.70 -3.05
N VAL A 140 -0.19 -8.41 -2.10
CA VAL A 140 1.16 -7.92 -2.40
C VAL A 140 1.93 -8.97 -3.21
N ASP A 141 1.90 -10.22 -2.77
CA ASP A 141 2.58 -11.32 -3.46
C ASP A 141 2.03 -11.55 -4.87
N ALA A 142 0.71 -11.72 -5.00
CA ALA A 142 0.09 -12.06 -6.28
C ALA A 142 0.02 -10.90 -7.29
N VAL A 143 0.04 -9.64 -6.81
CA VAL A 143 -0.15 -8.47 -7.67
C VAL A 143 1.08 -7.58 -7.70
N ILE A 144 1.57 -7.12 -6.56
CA ILE A 144 2.67 -6.14 -6.53
C ILE A 144 3.98 -6.81 -6.94
N THR A 145 4.33 -7.96 -6.36
CA THR A 145 5.57 -8.68 -6.67
C THR A 145 5.64 -9.05 -8.15
N GLU A 146 4.58 -9.66 -8.69
CA GLU A 146 4.54 -10.07 -10.09
C GLU A 146 4.59 -8.87 -11.05
N ASN A 147 3.84 -7.79 -10.78
CA ASN A 147 3.88 -6.59 -11.60
C ASN A 147 5.26 -5.90 -11.56
N ILE A 148 5.92 -5.86 -10.41
CA ILE A 148 7.28 -5.29 -10.28
C ILE A 148 8.26 -6.13 -11.09
N LYS A 149 8.21 -7.45 -10.92
CA LYS A 149 9.10 -8.39 -11.61
C LYS A 149 8.95 -8.28 -13.13
N GLU A 150 7.72 -8.28 -13.65
CA GLU A 150 7.47 -8.14 -15.09
C GLU A 150 8.00 -6.79 -15.61
N ARG A 151 7.66 -5.69 -14.93
CA ARG A 151 8.02 -4.32 -15.35
C ARG A 151 9.51 -4.03 -15.24
N THR A 152 10.24 -4.78 -14.43
CA THR A 152 11.69 -4.60 -14.22
C THR A 152 12.53 -5.72 -14.82
N GLN A 153 11.93 -6.61 -15.63
CA GLN A 153 12.63 -7.75 -16.25
C GLN A 153 13.31 -8.65 -15.20
N GLY A 154 12.69 -8.79 -14.04
CA GLY A 154 13.19 -9.56 -12.90
C GLY A 154 14.37 -8.94 -12.17
N LYS A 155 14.72 -7.68 -12.46
CA LYS A 155 15.85 -7.00 -11.80
C LYS A 155 15.49 -6.37 -10.47
N LEU A 156 14.22 -6.11 -10.23
CA LEU A 156 13.70 -5.79 -8.91
C LEU A 156 12.77 -6.92 -8.48
N THR A 157 13.04 -7.52 -7.33
CA THR A 157 12.21 -8.56 -6.73
C THR A 157 11.80 -8.15 -5.32
N LEU A 158 10.60 -8.57 -4.92
CA LEU A 158 10.18 -8.51 -3.53
C LEU A 158 10.27 -9.90 -2.92
N GLU A 159 11.02 -10.03 -1.83
CA GLU A 159 10.99 -11.24 -1.01
C GLU A 159 9.93 -11.04 0.08
N ILE A 160 8.86 -11.86 0.04
CA ILE A 160 7.78 -11.78 1.02
C ILE A 160 8.16 -12.55 2.28
N THR A 161 8.11 -11.87 3.41
CA THR A 161 8.24 -12.42 4.76
C THR A 161 7.09 -11.94 5.64
N SER A 162 6.98 -12.46 6.86
CA SER A 162 5.93 -12.05 7.80
C SER A 162 6.45 -11.80 9.21
N PHE A 163 5.68 -11.04 10.00
CA PHE A 163 6.04 -10.74 11.39
C PHE A 163 6.33 -12.00 12.23
N PRO A 164 5.53 -13.08 12.16
CA PRO A 164 5.82 -14.30 12.92
C PRO A 164 7.13 -14.99 12.49
N GLU A 165 7.47 -14.95 11.20
CA GLU A 165 8.72 -15.56 10.68
C GLU A 165 9.96 -14.81 11.17
N LEU A 166 9.85 -13.50 11.31
CA LEU A 166 10.93 -12.62 11.75
C LEU A 166 10.90 -12.34 13.26
N GLY A 167 9.91 -12.85 13.99
CA GLY A 167 9.73 -12.59 15.43
C GLY A 167 9.42 -11.12 15.75
N LEU A 168 8.77 -10.41 14.83
CA LEU A 168 8.45 -8.99 14.98
C LEU A 168 7.09 -8.78 15.63
N ALA A 169 6.97 -7.72 16.42
CA ALA A 169 5.69 -7.24 16.91
C ALA A 169 5.20 -6.08 16.02
N GLY A 170 3.90 -6.06 15.75
CA GLY A 170 3.26 -5.01 14.94
C GLY A 170 3.61 -3.57 15.37
N PRO A 171 3.63 -3.24 16.69
CA PRO A 171 3.96 -1.90 17.16
C PRO A 171 5.37 -1.40 16.79
N ASP A 172 6.34 -2.31 16.63
CA ASP A 172 7.74 -1.93 16.37
C ASP A 172 7.97 -1.53 14.92
N THR A 173 7.04 -1.84 14.02
CA THR A 173 7.23 -1.76 12.56
C THR A 173 7.55 -0.35 12.06
N LEU A 174 6.93 0.70 12.62
CA LEU A 174 7.22 2.08 12.24
C LEU A 174 8.64 2.49 12.66
N ALA A 175 9.08 2.12 13.86
CA ALA A 175 10.42 2.38 14.35
C ALA A 175 11.49 1.63 13.53
N LEU A 176 11.21 0.37 13.14
CA LEU A 176 12.11 -0.44 12.31
C LEU A 176 12.26 0.09 10.87
N VAL A 177 11.25 0.78 10.34
CA VAL A 177 11.39 1.54 9.09
C VAL A 177 12.20 2.80 9.32
N ARG A 178 11.91 3.52 10.40
CA ARG A 178 12.57 4.78 10.77
C ARG A 178 14.09 4.63 10.94
N ASP A 179 14.57 3.51 11.50
CA ASP A 179 16.00 3.24 11.68
C ASP A 179 16.67 2.50 10.50
N GLY A 180 15.87 2.09 9.50
CA GLY A 180 16.34 1.39 8.31
C GLY A 180 16.58 -0.10 8.49
N THR A 181 16.17 -0.70 9.61
CA THR A 181 16.24 -2.16 9.82
C THR A 181 15.34 -2.92 8.84
N ILE A 182 14.14 -2.39 8.56
CA ILE A 182 13.23 -2.94 7.55
C ILE A 182 13.01 -1.92 6.44
N ALA A 183 13.36 -2.30 5.20
CA ALA A 183 13.22 -1.42 4.05
C ALA A 183 11.77 -1.24 3.58
N PHE A 184 10.95 -2.30 3.70
CA PHE A 184 9.56 -2.28 3.26
C PHE A 184 8.70 -3.20 4.14
N THR A 185 7.64 -2.66 4.73
CA THR A 185 6.72 -3.43 5.57
C THR A 185 5.30 -2.90 5.50
N GLU A 186 4.35 -3.78 5.80
CA GLU A 186 2.97 -3.40 6.08
C GLU A 186 2.87 -2.68 7.43
N ILE A 187 2.22 -1.52 7.45
CA ILE A 187 1.93 -0.78 8.69
C ILE A 187 0.43 -0.81 8.92
N THR A 188 0.00 -1.36 10.06
CA THR A 188 -1.38 -1.21 10.55
C THR A 188 -1.43 0.00 11.46
N SER A 189 -2.25 1.01 11.15
CA SER A 189 -2.29 2.26 11.92
C SER A 189 -2.53 2.05 13.42
N GLY A 190 -3.41 1.11 13.80
CA GLY A 190 -3.68 0.80 15.22
C GLY A 190 -2.47 0.23 15.97
N TYR A 191 -1.57 -0.49 15.30
CA TYR A 191 -0.37 -1.03 15.96
C TYR A 191 0.63 0.05 16.32
N VAL A 192 0.78 1.05 15.45
CA VAL A 192 1.81 2.09 15.57
C VAL A 192 1.28 3.37 16.21
N ALA A 193 0.07 3.33 16.76
CA ALA A 193 -0.58 4.45 17.43
C ALA A 193 0.19 4.96 18.64
N GLY A 194 0.98 4.11 19.30
CA GLY A 194 1.86 4.52 20.41
C GLY A 194 2.97 5.48 19.96
N ASP A 195 3.46 5.29 18.74
CA ASP A 195 4.52 6.12 18.13
C ASP A 195 3.93 7.32 17.40
N LEU A 196 2.90 7.10 16.59
CA LEU A 196 2.26 8.12 15.74
C LEU A 196 0.73 8.06 15.86
N PRO A 197 0.15 8.60 16.97
CA PRO A 197 -1.27 8.47 17.30
C PRO A 197 -2.23 8.98 16.22
N GLN A 198 -1.80 9.95 15.43
CA GLN A 198 -2.58 10.56 14.35
C GLN A 198 -3.02 9.53 13.31
N LEU A 199 -2.26 8.42 13.14
CA LEU A 199 -2.62 7.38 12.18
C LEU A 199 -3.91 6.65 12.56
N GLU A 200 -4.31 6.60 13.83
CA GLU A 200 -5.55 5.94 14.26
C GLU A 200 -6.83 6.63 13.79
N ILE A 201 -6.73 7.84 13.22
CA ILE A 201 -7.89 8.49 12.60
C ILE A 201 -8.53 7.61 11.52
N THR A 202 -7.76 6.67 10.94
CA THR A 202 -8.26 5.71 9.94
C THR A 202 -9.07 4.56 10.54
N PHE A 203 -9.11 4.39 11.86
CA PHE A 203 -9.78 3.30 12.59
C PHE A 203 -10.67 3.82 13.73
N LEU A 204 -11.45 4.87 13.50
CA LEU A 204 -12.42 5.36 14.48
C LEU A 204 -13.73 4.56 14.41
N TYR A 205 -13.92 3.67 15.39
CA TYR A 205 -15.08 2.80 15.46
C TYR A 205 -16.37 3.57 15.82
N GLY A 206 -17.46 3.24 15.14
CA GLY A 206 -18.78 3.86 15.36
C GLY A 206 -18.96 5.24 14.71
N LEU A 207 -17.96 5.77 14.02
CA LEU A 207 -18.03 7.08 13.36
C LEU A 207 -18.65 7.02 11.96
N PHE A 208 -18.38 5.94 11.22
CA PHE A 208 -18.75 5.83 9.81
C PHE A 208 -20.08 5.06 9.66
N PRO A 209 -21.10 5.65 9.00
CA PRO A 209 -22.40 4.99 8.82
C PRO A 209 -22.37 3.91 7.73
N ASP A 210 -21.41 3.98 6.81
CA ASP A 210 -21.22 3.06 5.69
C ASP A 210 -19.77 3.15 5.16
N HIS A 211 -19.40 2.19 4.30
CA HIS A 211 -18.05 2.09 3.74
C HIS A 211 -17.71 3.24 2.78
N GLU A 212 -18.70 3.85 2.12
CA GLU A 212 -18.45 4.97 1.20
C GLU A 212 -18.02 6.23 1.97
N VAL A 213 -18.68 6.52 3.10
CA VAL A 213 -18.32 7.62 3.99
C VAL A 213 -16.96 7.37 4.62
N GLU A 214 -16.69 6.16 5.12
CA GLU A 214 -15.38 5.77 5.65
C GLU A 214 -14.27 6.03 4.62
N PHE A 215 -14.45 5.51 3.40
CA PHE A 215 -13.49 5.70 2.31
C PHE A 215 -13.26 7.18 2.00
N LYS A 216 -14.32 7.99 1.87
CA LYS A 216 -14.20 9.42 1.57
C LYS A 216 -13.44 10.17 2.65
N VAL A 217 -13.69 9.88 3.92
CA VAL A 217 -12.98 10.51 5.04
C VAL A 217 -11.51 10.11 5.02
N ASN A 218 -11.22 8.82 4.92
CA ASN A 218 -9.85 8.31 4.88
C ASN A 218 -9.07 8.83 3.66
N ALA A 219 -9.70 8.89 2.49
CA ALA A 219 -9.10 9.41 1.27
C ALA A 219 -8.84 10.92 1.33
N ALA A 220 -9.63 11.68 2.10
CA ALA A 220 -9.43 13.11 2.28
C ALA A 220 -8.22 13.45 3.18
N VAL A 221 -7.92 12.60 4.17
CA VAL A 221 -6.82 12.85 5.13
C VAL A 221 -5.51 12.14 4.78
N GLN A 222 -5.53 11.17 3.85
CA GLN A 222 -4.37 10.33 3.58
C GLN A 222 -3.10 11.08 3.19
N GLY A 223 -3.21 12.22 2.49
CA GLY A 223 -2.03 13.01 2.10
C GLY A 223 -1.31 13.61 3.30
N ASP A 224 -2.06 14.04 4.32
CA ASP A 224 -1.50 14.52 5.58
C ASP A 224 -0.89 13.36 6.37
N LEU A 225 -1.53 12.19 6.38
CA LEU A 225 -1.00 10.99 7.02
C LEU A 225 0.30 10.50 6.34
N ASP A 226 0.36 10.53 5.01
CA ASP A 226 1.57 10.17 4.25
C ASP A 226 2.72 11.12 4.60
N LYS A 227 2.42 12.42 4.73
CA LYS A 227 3.39 13.42 5.16
C LYS A 227 3.88 13.16 6.58
N LEU A 228 2.99 12.82 7.51
CA LEU A 228 3.37 12.46 8.88
C LEU A 228 4.30 11.25 8.91
N ILE A 229 3.98 10.19 8.14
CA ILE A 229 4.84 9.01 8.02
C ILE A 229 6.21 9.38 7.42
N GLN A 230 6.23 10.19 6.35
CA GLN A 230 7.48 10.65 5.73
C GLN A 230 8.35 11.45 6.71
N ASP A 231 7.75 12.39 7.43
CA ASP A 231 8.46 13.25 8.39
C ASP A 231 8.99 12.41 9.57
N ASP A 232 8.19 11.46 10.09
CA ASP A 232 8.56 10.58 11.21
C ASP A 232 9.65 9.56 10.84
N THR A 233 9.62 9.03 9.62
CA THR A 233 10.58 8.00 9.13
C THR A 233 11.80 8.59 8.42
N ALA A 234 12.03 9.90 8.54
CA ALA A 234 13.12 10.61 7.87
C ALA A 234 13.16 10.41 6.33
N GLY A 235 11.98 10.29 5.71
CA GLY A 235 11.81 10.20 4.26
C GLY A 235 11.26 8.87 3.74
N GLY A 236 10.87 7.94 4.61
CA GLY A 236 10.16 6.72 4.21
C GLY A 236 8.89 7.02 3.42
N GLN A 237 8.55 6.16 2.47
CA GLN A 237 7.48 6.42 1.49
C GLN A 237 6.33 5.42 1.65
N VAL A 238 5.10 5.93 1.64
CA VAL A 238 3.90 5.10 1.55
C VAL A 238 3.73 4.68 0.09
N ILE A 239 3.99 3.40 -0.20
CA ILE A 239 3.93 2.86 -1.57
C ILE A 239 2.50 2.53 -1.99
N SER A 240 1.70 2.02 -1.06
CA SER A 240 0.32 1.60 -1.32
C SER A 240 -0.51 1.69 -0.04
N ARG A 241 -1.83 1.81 -0.22
CA ARG A 241 -2.85 1.70 0.82
C ARG A 241 -3.79 0.57 0.46
N MET A 242 -4.05 -0.28 1.44
CA MET A 242 -4.97 -1.40 1.28
C MET A 242 -6.36 -0.95 1.70
N TRP A 243 -7.20 -0.69 0.70
CA TRP A 243 -8.60 -0.39 0.90
C TRP A 243 -9.35 -1.71 1.05
N ILE A 244 -9.76 -2.03 2.26
CA ILE A 244 -10.51 -3.23 2.56
C ILE A 244 -11.99 -2.89 2.41
N SER A 245 -12.57 -3.25 1.26
CA SER A 245 -14.03 -3.18 1.06
C SER A 245 -14.72 -4.23 1.93
N GLY A 246 -15.95 -3.97 2.39
CA GLY A 246 -16.67 -4.92 3.23
C GLY A 246 -16.01 -5.14 4.60
N GLY A 247 -15.20 -4.18 5.07
CA GLY A 247 -14.34 -4.26 6.24
C GLY A 247 -15.06 -4.12 7.59
N ASP A 248 -16.29 -4.61 7.70
CA ASP A 248 -17.00 -4.62 8.97
C ASP A 248 -16.23 -5.46 9.98
N ASN A 249 -16.08 -4.93 11.20
CA ASN A 249 -15.46 -5.66 12.29
C ASN A 249 -16.51 -6.47 13.03
N PHE A 250 -16.19 -7.73 13.29
CA PHE A 250 -17.05 -8.67 14.00
C PHE A 250 -16.37 -9.15 15.27
N PHE A 251 -17.17 -9.48 16.28
CA PHE A 251 -16.69 -10.10 17.51
C PHE A 251 -16.77 -11.62 17.36
N PHE A 252 -15.61 -12.28 17.38
CA PHE A 252 -15.52 -13.73 17.41
C PHE A 252 -15.39 -14.16 18.87
N CYS A 253 -16.44 -14.75 19.43
CA CYS A 253 -16.57 -15.03 20.85
C CYS A 253 -16.73 -16.51 21.16
N ARG A 254 -16.17 -16.93 22.30
CA ARG A 254 -16.36 -18.28 22.85
C ARG A 254 -17.77 -18.46 23.42
N ASP A 255 -18.29 -17.43 24.06
CA ASP A 255 -19.64 -17.42 24.62
C ASP A 255 -20.60 -16.61 23.73
N LYS A 256 -21.90 -16.92 23.84
CA LYS A 256 -22.95 -16.18 23.14
C LYS A 256 -23.02 -14.74 23.65
N ILE A 257 -23.11 -13.78 22.72
CA ILE A 257 -23.31 -12.36 23.00
C ILE A 257 -24.59 -11.92 22.29
N GLU A 258 -25.60 -11.45 23.03
CA GLU A 258 -26.87 -10.98 22.45
C GLU A 258 -27.16 -9.51 22.78
N THR A 259 -26.52 -8.99 23.82
CA THR A 259 -26.70 -7.63 24.31
C THR A 259 -25.36 -7.00 24.67
N ALA A 260 -25.31 -5.66 24.67
CA ALA A 260 -24.12 -4.93 25.12
C ALA A 260 -23.69 -5.31 26.55
N ALA A 261 -24.63 -5.71 27.41
CA ALA A 261 -24.34 -6.11 28.79
C ALA A 261 -23.53 -7.42 28.88
N ASP A 262 -23.61 -8.29 27.86
CA ASP A 262 -22.92 -9.59 27.84
C ASP A 262 -21.40 -9.43 27.67
N PHE A 263 -20.96 -8.28 27.15
CA PHE A 263 -19.54 -7.90 27.08
C PHE A 263 -18.94 -7.58 28.45
N LYS A 264 -19.74 -7.32 29.48
CA LYS A 264 -19.26 -6.84 30.77
C LYS A 264 -18.23 -7.80 31.38
N GLY A 265 -17.00 -7.31 31.55
CA GLY A 265 -15.89 -8.06 32.14
C GLY A 265 -15.23 -9.10 31.21
N LYS A 266 -15.73 -9.28 29.98
CA LYS A 266 -15.10 -10.15 28.98
C LYS A 266 -13.73 -9.60 28.59
N LYS A 267 -12.73 -10.46 28.43
CA LYS A 267 -11.41 -10.11 27.92
C LYS A 267 -11.44 -10.16 26.40
N VAL A 268 -11.32 -9.01 25.75
CA VAL A 268 -11.46 -8.90 24.30
C VAL A 268 -10.16 -8.41 23.69
N ARG A 269 -9.72 -9.07 22.61
CA ARG A 269 -8.53 -8.63 21.88
C ARG A 269 -8.74 -7.24 21.28
N SER A 270 -7.75 -6.38 21.49
CA SER A 270 -7.55 -5.13 20.79
C SER A 270 -6.21 -5.14 20.04
N HIS A 271 -6.07 -4.22 19.09
CA HIS A 271 -4.85 -3.98 18.32
C HIS A 271 -4.52 -2.50 18.14
N GLY A 272 -5.17 -1.63 18.92
CA GLY A 272 -4.99 -0.18 18.87
C GLY A 272 -5.80 0.51 19.97
N ALA A 273 -5.48 1.76 20.27
CA ALA A 273 -6.15 2.52 21.33
C ALA A 273 -7.61 2.82 20.95
N ALA A 274 -7.88 3.23 19.70
CA ALA A 274 -9.25 3.47 19.23
C ALA A 274 -10.14 2.22 19.35
N LEU A 275 -9.61 1.03 19.05
CA LEU A 275 -10.34 -0.23 19.23
C LEU A 275 -10.54 -0.55 20.71
N SER A 276 -9.52 -0.32 21.55
CA SER A 276 -9.62 -0.52 22.99
C SER A 276 -10.70 0.36 23.62
N ASP A 277 -10.74 1.64 23.25
CA ASP A 277 -11.76 2.59 23.73
C ASP A 277 -13.18 2.12 23.37
N TRP A 278 -13.38 1.64 22.14
CA TRP A 278 -14.64 1.08 21.69
C TRP A 278 -15.04 -0.19 22.46
N ILE A 279 -14.09 -1.11 22.70
CA ILE A 279 -14.31 -2.32 23.50
C ILE A 279 -14.68 -1.97 24.95
N GLU A 280 -13.95 -1.04 25.56
CA GLU A 280 -14.15 -0.61 26.95
C GLU A 280 -15.48 0.13 27.12
N ALA A 281 -15.96 0.85 26.09
CA ALA A 281 -17.27 1.48 26.07
C ALA A 281 -18.43 0.47 26.19
N PHE A 282 -18.23 -0.79 25.74
CA PHE A 282 -19.18 -1.90 25.98
C PHE A 282 -19.04 -2.55 27.36
N GLY A 283 -18.10 -2.10 28.19
CA GLY A 283 -17.83 -2.66 29.52
C GLY A 283 -16.96 -3.93 29.51
N ALA A 284 -16.40 -4.30 28.36
CA ALA A 284 -15.38 -5.33 28.26
C ALA A 284 -14.00 -4.80 28.68
N ASN A 285 -13.06 -5.72 28.90
CA ASN A 285 -11.67 -5.43 29.18
C ASN A 285 -10.85 -5.63 27.89
N ALA A 286 -10.43 -4.55 27.26
CA ALA A 286 -9.57 -4.60 26.09
C ALA A 286 -8.17 -5.13 26.45
N GLN A 287 -7.62 -6.04 25.64
CA GLN A 287 -6.29 -6.62 25.81
C GLN A 287 -5.54 -6.53 24.48
N PHE A 288 -4.43 -5.79 24.45
CA PHE A 288 -3.60 -5.75 23.25
C PHE A 288 -2.94 -7.12 23.05
N VAL A 289 -3.22 -7.78 21.91
CA VAL A 289 -2.64 -9.07 21.56
C VAL A 289 -2.27 -9.06 20.08
N ALA A 290 -1.03 -9.46 19.77
CA ALA A 290 -0.55 -9.55 18.40
C ALA A 290 -1.41 -10.54 17.60
N PHE A 291 -1.69 -10.22 16.33
CA PHE A 291 -2.65 -10.97 15.53
C PHE A 291 -2.34 -12.48 15.40
N ALA A 292 -1.05 -12.86 15.41
CA ALA A 292 -0.61 -14.25 15.35
C ALA A 292 -0.88 -15.04 16.64
N GLU A 293 -1.02 -14.37 17.78
CA GLU A 293 -1.19 -14.99 19.09
C GLU A 293 -2.68 -15.18 19.46
N VAL A 294 -3.58 -14.51 18.73
CA VAL A 294 -5.00 -14.45 19.09
C VAL A 294 -5.66 -15.83 19.07
N TYR A 295 -5.35 -16.68 18.09
CA TYR A 295 -5.88 -18.04 18.03
C TYR A 295 -5.56 -18.80 19.33
N THR A 296 -4.28 -18.84 19.72
CA THR A 296 -3.84 -19.56 20.93
C THR A 296 -4.40 -18.92 22.20
N ALA A 297 -4.55 -17.60 22.23
CA ALA A 297 -5.13 -16.90 23.36
C ALA A 297 -6.64 -17.20 23.53
N LEU A 298 -7.39 -17.32 22.44
CA LEU A 298 -8.79 -17.78 22.43
C LEU A 298 -8.88 -19.26 22.82
N GLU A 299 -8.08 -20.13 22.20
CA GLU A 299 -8.03 -21.57 22.49
C GLU A 299 -7.81 -21.87 23.97
N ARG A 300 -6.88 -21.13 24.59
CA ARG A 300 -6.52 -21.28 26.01
C ARG A 300 -7.48 -20.57 26.97
N GLY A 301 -8.49 -19.86 26.46
CA GLY A 301 -9.41 -19.07 27.27
C GLY A 301 -8.75 -17.88 28.00
N ILE A 302 -7.63 -17.39 27.49
CA ILE A 302 -7.01 -16.14 27.97
C ILE A 302 -7.87 -14.96 27.51
N LEU A 303 -8.35 -15.02 26.27
CA LEU A 303 -9.34 -14.12 25.70
C LEU A 303 -10.70 -14.82 25.63
N ASP A 304 -11.76 -14.03 25.84
CA ASP A 304 -13.14 -14.47 25.65
C ASP A 304 -13.63 -14.18 24.22
N CYS A 305 -13.17 -13.07 23.63
CA CYS A 305 -13.47 -12.70 22.25
C CYS A 305 -12.26 -12.07 21.53
N GLY A 306 -12.28 -12.14 20.20
CA GLY A 306 -11.44 -11.33 19.33
C GLY A 306 -12.27 -10.42 18.42
N VAL A 307 -11.70 -9.29 17.99
CA VAL A 307 -12.33 -8.37 17.03
C VAL A 307 -11.43 -8.21 15.82
N THR A 308 -12.01 -8.38 14.63
CA THR A 308 -11.39 -8.11 13.33
C THR A 308 -12.43 -8.26 12.21
N VAL A 309 -12.05 -7.95 10.97
CA VAL A 309 -12.80 -8.28 9.75
C VAL A 309 -12.88 -9.79 9.51
N ALA A 310 -14.00 -10.27 8.95
CA ALA A 310 -14.32 -11.69 8.85
C ALA A 310 -13.28 -12.53 8.10
N PHE A 311 -12.77 -12.05 6.96
CA PHE A 311 -11.76 -12.77 6.18
C PHE A 311 -10.43 -12.94 6.94
N ALA A 312 -10.07 -11.99 7.80
CA ALA A 312 -8.84 -12.06 8.58
C ALA A 312 -8.98 -13.10 9.71
N ALA A 313 -10.11 -13.11 10.41
CA ALA A 313 -10.44 -14.14 11.39
C ALA A 313 -10.48 -15.55 10.75
N HIS A 314 -11.09 -15.67 9.57
CA HIS A 314 -11.11 -16.90 8.80
C HIS A 314 -9.70 -17.37 8.40
N GLY A 315 -8.85 -16.45 7.89
CA GLY A 315 -7.46 -16.74 7.55
C GLY A 315 -6.62 -17.25 8.73
N GLN A 316 -6.96 -16.81 9.94
CA GLN A 316 -6.36 -17.29 11.20
C GLN A 316 -7.15 -18.40 11.89
N ARG A 317 -8.19 -18.93 11.24
CA ARG A 317 -9.02 -20.05 11.72
C ARG A 317 -9.65 -19.81 13.10
N TRP A 318 -10.01 -18.57 13.43
CA TRP A 318 -10.64 -18.26 14.72
C TRP A 318 -11.95 -19.03 14.94
N TYR A 319 -12.65 -19.39 13.86
CA TYR A 319 -13.85 -20.23 13.88
C TYR A 319 -13.65 -21.63 14.51
N GLU A 320 -12.41 -22.09 14.72
CA GLU A 320 -12.13 -23.37 15.39
C GLU A 320 -12.11 -23.24 16.92
N VAL A 321 -11.97 -22.01 17.42
CA VAL A 321 -11.76 -21.69 18.84
C VAL A 321 -12.77 -20.67 19.37
N THR A 322 -13.77 -20.31 18.55
CA THR A 322 -14.91 -19.45 18.91
C THR A 322 -16.19 -20.06 18.37
N ASP A 323 -17.26 -19.99 19.15
CA ASP A 323 -18.56 -20.58 18.80
C ASP A 323 -19.54 -19.55 18.22
N TYR A 324 -19.24 -18.26 18.34
CA TYR A 324 -20.13 -17.15 17.95
C TYR A 324 -19.38 -16.06 17.19
N MET A 325 -20.08 -15.45 16.23
CA MET A 325 -19.67 -14.27 15.45
C MET A 325 -20.79 -13.23 15.49
#